data_AF-A0A2E2MII8-F1
#
_entry.id   AF-A0A2E2MII8-F1
#
_cell.length_a   1.000
_cell.length_b   1.000
_cell.length_c   1.000
_cell.angle_alpha   90.00
_cell.angle_beta   90.00
_cell.angle_gamma   90.00
#
_symmetry.space_group_name_H-M   'P 1'
#
loop_
_entity.id
_entity.type
_entity.pdbx_description
1 polymer ?
#
loop_
_entity_poly.entity_id
_entity_poly.type
_entity_poly.pdbx_seq_one_letter_code
_entity_poly.pdbx_strand_id
1 'polypeptide(L)'
;MSLSSAKKTAAVLGFLSFVPFATAVSAQEIATLPVCEQVISDTLKSKDENPGVGEQAELLFNQLVERARTECADGNFRDAADTLNQARALVAAE
;
A
#
# COMPACT_ATOMS: atom_id res chain seq x y z
N MET A 1 38.91 -18.68 -40.43
CA MET A 1 38.95 -19.87 -39.55
C MET A 1 39.05 -19.33 -38.11
N SER A 2 37.91 -19.10 -37.46
CA SER A 2 37.26 -19.98 -36.47
C SER A 2 38.20 -20.40 -35.33
N LEU A 3 37.78 -20.10 -34.10
CA LEU A 3 38.07 -20.68 -32.77
C LEU A 3 37.75 -19.56 -31.76
N SER A 4 36.48 -19.30 -31.41
CA SER A 4 35.67 -20.08 -30.46
C SER A 4 36.44 -20.45 -29.18
N SER A 5 36.19 -19.69 -28.10
CA SER A 5 36.38 -20.17 -26.73
C SER A 5 35.43 -19.41 -25.81
N ALA A 6 34.40 -20.15 -25.40
CA ALA A 6 33.39 -19.77 -24.45
C ALA A 6 34.00 -19.36 -23.10
N LYS A 7 33.51 -18.25 -22.54
CA LYS A 7 33.55 -18.06 -21.09
C LYS A 7 32.13 -17.85 -20.60
N LYS A 8 31.64 -18.90 -19.95
CA LYS A 8 30.40 -18.97 -19.19
C LYS A 8 30.32 -17.78 -18.24
N THR A 9 29.34 -16.92 -18.45
CA THR A 9 28.79 -16.09 -17.38
C THR A 9 27.30 -16.32 -17.38
N ALA A 10 26.91 -17.33 -16.59
CA ALA A 10 25.56 -17.45 -16.10
C ALA A 10 25.27 -16.18 -15.29
N ALA A 11 24.64 -15.18 -15.92
CA ALA A 11 23.97 -14.12 -15.19
C ALA A 11 22.72 -14.76 -14.59
N VAL A 12 22.88 -15.26 -13.37
CA VAL A 12 21.81 -15.76 -12.53
C VAL A 12 20.75 -14.67 -12.44
N LEU A 13 19.55 -15.06 -12.84
CA LEU A 13 18.25 -14.49 -12.53
C LEU A 13 18.24 -13.85 -11.13
N GLY A 14 18.49 -12.54 -11.09
CA GLY A 14 18.09 -11.70 -9.98
C GLY A 14 16.73 -11.12 -10.31
N PHE A 15 15.68 -11.96 -10.24
CA PHE A 15 14.32 -11.45 -10.04
C PHE A 15 14.37 -10.74 -8.67
N LEU A 16 14.63 -9.43 -8.69
CA LEU A 16 14.31 -8.56 -7.57
C LEU A 16 12.80 -8.62 -7.46
N SER A 17 12.32 -9.54 -6.62
CA SER A 17 10.97 -9.52 -6.11
C SER A 17 10.81 -8.17 -5.42
N PHE A 18 10.28 -7.20 -6.15
CA PHE A 18 9.68 -6.01 -5.59
C PHE A 18 8.48 -6.51 -4.78
N VAL A 19 8.74 -6.90 -3.54
CA VAL A 19 7.67 -7.03 -2.55
C VAL A 19 7.17 -5.59 -2.37
N PRO A 20 5.89 -5.30 -2.67
CA PRO A 20 5.36 -3.98 -2.40
C PRO A 20 5.32 -3.84 -0.88
N PHE A 21 6.36 -3.26 -0.31
CA PHE A 21 6.27 -2.75 1.04
C PHE A 21 5.17 -1.69 0.98
N ALA A 22 4.05 -1.94 1.65
CA ALA A 22 2.99 -0.96 1.84
C ALA A 22 3.64 0.29 2.45
N THR A 23 3.97 1.26 1.60
CA THR A 23 4.61 2.50 2.02
C THR A 23 3.63 3.19 2.95
N ALA A 24 4.01 3.36 4.22
CA ALA A 24 3.25 4.17 5.15
C ALA A 24 2.99 5.53 4.50
N VAL A 25 1.73 5.98 4.51
CA VAL A 25 1.40 7.30 3.94
C VAL A 25 1.92 8.32 4.92
N SER A 26 2.85 9.16 4.48
CA SER A 26 3.25 10.24 5.34
C SER A 26 2.09 11.23 5.42
N ALA A 27 1.66 11.61 6.63
CA ALA A 27 0.60 12.61 6.83
C ALA A 27 0.91 13.98 6.19
N GLN A 28 2.16 14.19 5.78
CA GLN A 28 2.61 15.36 5.02
C GLN A 28 2.31 15.27 3.51
N GLU A 29 1.92 14.11 2.98
CA GLU A 29 1.66 13.91 1.54
C GLU A 29 0.21 14.23 1.15
N ILE A 30 -0.75 14.04 2.06
CA ILE A 30 -2.15 14.38 1.77
C ILE A 30 -2.35 15.89 1.98
N ALA A 31 -2.22 16.66 0.90
CA ALA A 31 -2.41 18.12 0.93
C ALA A 31 -3.69 18.58 0.22
N THR A 32 -4.38 17.69 -0.49
CA THR A 32 -5.56 18.02 -1.30
C THR A 32 -6.53 16.85 -1.35
N LEU A 33 -7.80 17.14 -1.65
CA LEU A 33 -8.85 16.12 -1.79
C LEU A 33 -8.50 15.03 -2.83
N PRO A 34 -8.01 15.35 -4.05
CA PRO A 34 -7.64 14.31 -5.02
C PRO A 34 -6.52 13.38 -4.52
N VAL A 35 -5.55 13.91 -3.77
CA VAL A 35 -4.51 13.08 -3.16
C VAL A 35 -5.11 12.20 -2.07
N CYS A 36 -6.04 12.71 -1.27
CA CYS A 36 -6.74 11.95 -0.25
C CYS A 36 -7.52 10.76 -0.86
N GLU A 37 -8.25 11.00 -1.95
CA GLU A 37 -8.97 9.97 -2.70
C GLU A 37 -8.04 8.91 -3.28
N GLN A 38 -6.88 9.32 -3.81
CA GLN A 38 -5.86 8.39 -4.30
C GLN A 38 -5.33 7.50 -3.17
N VAL A 39 -5.04 8.09 -2.01
CA VAL A 39 -4.55 7.31 -0.85
C VAL A 39 -5.62 6.36 -0.33
N ILE A 40 -6.90 6.74 -0.33
CA ILE A 40 -8.02 5.83 -0.02
C ILE A 40 -8.01 4.64 -0.98
N SER A 41 -7.91 4.89 -2.29
CA SER A 41 -7.84 3.84 -3.31
C SER A 41 -6.67 2.89 -3.07
N ASP A 42 -5.49 3.41 -2.76
CA ASP A 42 -4.32 2.58 -2.47
C ASP A 42 -4.44 1.83 -1.14
N THR A 43 -5.17 2.39 -0.17
CA THR A 43 -5.49 1.69 1.08
C THR A 43 -6.42 0.51 0.82
N LEU A 44 -7.46 0.67 -0.01
CA LEU A 44 -8.34 -0.42 -0.39
C LEU A 44 -7.56 -1.57 -1.08
N LYS A 45 -6.64 -1.24 -1.98
CA LYS A 45 -5.77 -2.24 -2.62
C LYS A 45 -4.94 -3.03 -1.61
N SER A 46 -4.45 -2.39 -0.55
CA SER A 46 -3.67 -3.10 0.48
C SER A 46 -4.47 -4.21 1.19
N LYS A 47 -5.80 -4.10 1.26
CA LYS A 47 -6.65 -5.20 1.74
C LYS A 47 -6.71 -6.33 0.70
N ASP A 48 -6.85 -6.01 -0.59
CA ASP A 48 -6.91 -7.01 -1.65
C ASP A 48 -5.60 -7.81 -1.79
N GLU A 49 -4.47 -7.19 -1.45
CA GLU A 49 -3.16 -7.84 -1.38
C GLU A 49 -2.99 -8.77 -0.16
N ASN A 50 -3.87 -8.67 0.84
CA ASN A 50 -3.89 -9.47 2.06
C ASN A 50 -5.23 -10.24 2.19
N PRO A 51 -5.47 -11.30 1.38
CA PRO A 51 -6.76 -12.00 1.34
C PRO A 51 -7.08 -12.86 2.59
N GLY A 52 -6.23 -12.84 3.62
CA GLY A 52 -6.38 -13.59 4.87
C GLY A 52 -6.98 -12.81 6.03
N VAL A 53 -7.34 -11.54 5.82
CA VAL A 53 -7.85 -10.63 6.85
C VAL A 53 -9.15 -11.21 7.44
N GLY A 54 -9.19 -11.40 8.75
CA GLY A 54 -10.38 -11.91 9.43
C GLY A 54 -11.58 -10.96 9.32
N GLU A 55 -12.80 -11.49 9.41
CA GLU A 55 -14.06 -10.72 9.29
C GLU A 55 -14.11 -9.50 10.21
N GLN A 56 -13.60 -9.62 11.44
CA GLN A 56 -13.56 -8.51 12.39
C GLN A 56 -12.57 -7.42 11.98
N ALA A 57 -11.40 -7.81 11.46
CA ALA A 57 -10.42 -6.86 10.93
C ALA A 57 -10.94 -6.17 9.66
N GLU A 58 -11.67 -6.89 8.81
CA GLU A 58 -12.32 -6.30 7.63
C GLU A 58 -13.40 -5.27 8.01
N LEU A 59 -14.23 -5.56 9.02
CA LEU A 59 -15.22 -4.60 9.52
C LEU A 59 -14.56 -3.31 10.04
N LEU A 60 -13.52 -3.45 10.86
CA LEU A 60 -12.81 -2.29 11.41
C LEU A 60 -12.04 -1.53 10.31
N PHE A 61 -11.44 -2.23 9.35
CA PHE A 61 -10.81 -1.62 8.18
C PHE A 61 -11.82 -0.75 7.41
N ASN A 62 -13.00 -1.29 7.12
CA ASN A 62 -14.04 -0.55 6.40
C ASN A 62 -14.51 0.69 7.17
N GLN A 63 -14.65 0.59 8.50
CA GLN A 63 -14.99 1.74 9.35
C GLN A 63 -13.91 2.84 9.31
N LEU A 64 -12.63 2.46 9.33
CA LEU A 64 -11.52 3.40 9.22
C LEU A 64 -11.49 4.08 7.86
N VAL A 65 -11.72 3.35 6.76
CA VAL A 65 -11.79 3.94 5.42
C VAL A 65 -12.94 4.94 5.30
N GLU A 66 -14.13 4.63 5.80
CA GLU A 66 -15.28 5.56 5.77
C GLU A 66 -15.04 6.81 6.63
N ARG A 67 -14.39 6.64 7.79
CA ARG A 67 -13.95 7.78 8.60
C ARG A 67 -12.96 8.67 7.83
N ALA A 68 -11.95 8.07 7.19
CA ALA A 68 -10.98 8.83 6.41
C ALA A 68 -11.64 9.58 5.23
N ARG A 69 -12.66 9.00 4.57
CA ARG A 69 -13.45 9.70 3.54
C ARG A 69 -14.10 10.97 4.08
N THR A 70 -14.66 10.90 5.28
CA THR A 70 -15.28 12.04 5.96
C THR A 70 -14.22 13.10 6.28
N GLU A 71 -13.09 12.69 6.85
CA GLU A 71 -11.96 13.58 7.15
C GLU A 71 -11.40 14.25 5.88
N CYS A 72 -11.30 13.52 4.75
CA CYS A 72 -10.94 14.10 3.44
C CYS A 72 -11.95 15.15 2.98
N ALA A 73 -13.26 14.88 3.09
CA ALA A 73 -14.32 15.78 2.67
C ALA A 73 -14.36 17.06 3.50
N ASP A 74 -14.03 16.96 4.79
CA ASP A 74 -13.95 18.08 5.73
C ASP A 74 -12.63 18.88 5.60
N GLY A 75 -11.69 18.42 4.76
CA GLY A 75 -10.36 19.03 4.60
C GLY A 75 -9.37 18.70 5.74
N ASN A 76 -9.74 17.77 6.63
CA ASN A 76 -8.90 17.29 7.74
C ASN A 76 -7.90 16.23 7.24
N PHE A 77 -7.05 16.61 6.27
CA PHE A 77 -6.18 15.67 5.56
C PHE A 77 -5.13 14.98 6.44
N ARG A 78 -4.69 15.64 7.51
CA ARG A 78 -3.78 15.05 8.50
C ARG A 78 -4.45 13.88 9.22
N ASP A 79 -5.67 14.09 9.69
CA ASP A 79 -6.44 13.07 10.39
C ASP A 79 -6.77 11.91 9.44
N ALA A 80 -7.15 12.24 8.20
CA ALA A 80 -7.38 11.24 7.15
C ALA A 80 -6.15 10.35 6.93
N ALA A 81 -4.94 10.93 6.89
CA ALA A 81 -3.71 10.15 6.74
C ALA A 81 -3.46 9.23 7.95
N ASP A 82 -3.64 9.73 9.17
CA ASP A 82 -3.47 8.94 10.39
C ASP A 82 -4.49 7.79 10.46
N THR A 83 -5.74 8.04 10.05
CA THR A 83 -6.81 7.03 9.96
C THR A 83 -6.49 5.97 8.89
N LEU A 84 -6.01 6.38 7.70
CA LEU A 84 -5.66 5.45 6.62
C LEU A 84 -4.43 4.59 6.96
N ASN A 85 -3.45 5.13 7.69
CA ASN A 85 -2.33 4.34 8.19
C ASN A 85 -2.77 3.29 9.22
N GLN A 86 -3.72 3.61 10.10
CA GLN A 86 -4.32 2.63 11.01
C GLN A 86 -5.02 1.50 10.22
N ALA A 87 -5.77 1.85 9.18
CA ALA A 87 -6.42 0.85 8.32
C ALA A 87 -5.40 -0.09 7.68
N ARG A 88 -4.33 0.45 7.09
CA ARG A 88 -3.25 -0.35 6.47
C ARG A 88 -2.52 -1.23 7.49
N ALA A 89 -2.25 -0.71 8.68
CA ALA A 89 -1.58 -1.47 9.73
C ALA A 89 -2.44 -2.66 10.20
N LEU A 90 -3.76 -2.50 10.23
CA LEU A 90 -4.69 -3.57 10.62
C LEU A 90 -4.62 -4.75 9.63
N VAL A 91 -4.72 -4.49 8.32
CA VAL A 91 -4.65 -5.55 7.31
C VAL A 91 -3.26 -6.16 7.13
N ALA A 92 -2.20 -5.41 7.47
CA ALA A 92 -0.82 -5.91 7.41
C ALA A 92 -0.41 -6.72 8.65
N ALA A 93 -1.18 -6.66 9.74
CA ALA A 93 -0.91 -7.38 10.98
C ALA A 93 -1.55 -8.78 11.04
N GLU A 94 -2.46 -9.07 10.12
CA GLU A 94 -3.11 -10.38 9.94
C GLU A 94 -2.25 -11.31 9.06
#